data_AF-A0A4Y1R5S4-F1
#
_entry.id   AF-A0A4Y1R5S4-F1
#
_cell.length_a   1.000
_cell.length_b   1.000
_cell.length_c   1.000
_cell.angle_alpha   90.00
_cell.angle_beta   90.00
_cell.angle_gamma   90.00
#
_symmetry.space_group_name_H-M   'P 1'
#
loop_
_entity.id
_entity.type
_entity.pdbx_description
1 polymer ?
#
loop_
_entity_poly.entity_id
_entity_poly.type
_entity_poly.pdbx_seq_one_letter_code
_entity_poly.pdbx_strand_id
1 'polypeptide(L)' 'MGFSELKKSVRNRAKPEGSIIEAWVQYESLTFCGMYLKDVETAFNRPQRNNDGGMRKEKLSVFAQSARPFGDPGQEESRE' A
#
# COMPACT_ATOMS: atom_id res chain seq x y z
N MET A 1 7.15 6.96 10.44
CA MET A 1 7.12 5.48 10.59
C MET A 1 7.68 5.13 11.96
N GLY A 2 6.97 4.37 12.78
CA GLY A 2 7.43 3.99 14.12
C GLY A 2 8.30 2.73 14.14
N PHE A 3 8.99 2.46 15.25
CA PHE A 3 9.79 1.24 15.43
C PHE A 3 8.95 -0.04 15.34
N SER A 4 7.69 0.01 15.79
CA SER A 4 6.70 -1.06 15.63
C SER A 4 6.40 -1.37 14.16
N GLU A 5 6.29 -0.35 13.29
CA GLU A 5 6.16 -0.56 11.84
C GLU A 5 7.46 -1.11 11.23
N LEU A 6 8.62 -0.60 11.64
CA LEU A 6 9.92 -1.07 11.11
C LEU A 6 10.14 -2.56 11.37
N LYS A 7 9.75 -3.06 12.55
CA LYS A 7 9.78 -4.50 12.84
C LYS A 7 8.92 -5.32 11.88
N LYS A 8 7.76 -4.80 11.45
CA LYS A 8 6.89 -5.47 10.47
C LYS A 8 7.49 -5.46 9.06
N SER A 9 8.36 -4.50 8.74
CA SER A 9 9.06 -4.42 7.45
C SER A 9 10.26 -5.35 7.29
N VAL A 10 10.65 -6.11 8.31
CA VAL A 10 11.76 -7.07 8.23
C VAL A 10 11.41 -8.23 7.31
N ARG A 11 11.96 -8.20 6.09
CA ARG A 11 11.80 -9.27 5.09
C ARG A 11 12.96 -10.26 5.14
N ASN A 12 14.16 -9.79 5.50
CA ASN A 12 15.33 -10.64 5.67
C ASN A 12 15.57 -10.98 7.15
N ARG A 13 15.09 -12.15 7.58
CA ARG A 13 15.28 -12.62 8.97
C ARG A 13 16.71 -13.06 9.30
N ALA A 14 17.56 -13.32 8.30
CA ALA A 14 18.97 -13.64 8.53
C ALA A 14 19.79 -12.39 8.88
N LYS A 15 19.30 -11.19 8.54
CA LYS A 15 19.92 -9.89 8.85
C LYS A 15 18.86 -8.88 9.29
N PRO A 16 18.26 -9.04 10.48
CA PRO A 16 17.12 -8.26 10.91
C PRO A 16 17.44 -6.76 11.05
N GLU A 17 18.60 -6.42 11.61
CA GLU A 17 19.04 -5.03 11.77
C GLU A 17 19.24 -4.34 10.42
N GLY A 18 19.92 -5.00 9.48
CA GLY A 18 20.11 -4.50 8.12
C GLY A 18 18.77 -4.27 7.40
N SER A 19 17.81 -5.18 7.57
CA SER A 19 16.47 -5.04 6.98
C SER A 19 15.68 -3.87 7.60
N ILE A 20 15.87 -3.58 8.90
CA ILE A 20 15.25 -2.41 9.56
C ILE A 20 15.85 -1.10 9.02
N ILE A 21 17.18 -1.05 8.92
CA ILE A 21 17.89 0.14 8.40
C ILE A 21 17.45 0.43 6.96
N GLU A 22 17.40 -0.59 6.11
CA GLU A 22 16.95 -0.45 4.73
C GLU A 22 15.52 0.11 4.65
N ALA A 23 14.59 -0.42 5.44
CA ALA A 23 13.21 0.06 5.49
C ALA A 23 13.12 1.53 5.93
N TRP A 24 13.93 1.93 6.92
CA TRP A 24 13.96 3.32 7.38
C TRP A 24 14.55 4.26 6.32
N VAL A 25 15.65 3.86 5.66
CA VAL A 25 16.25 4.64 4.57
C VAL A 25 15.27 4.84 3.43
N GLN A 26 14.53 3.79 3.03
CA GLN A 26 13.49 3.89 2.01
C GLN A 26 12.38 4.86 2.42
N TYR A 27 11.90 4.77 3.67
CA TYR A 27 10.86 5.65 4.19
C TYR A 27 11.28 7.13 4.20
N GLU A 28 12.46 7.44 4.73
CA GLU A 28 13.00 8.80 4.76
C GLU A 28 13.25 9.34 3.35
N SER A 29 13.81 8.51 2.46
CA SER A 29 14.05 8.91 1.07
C SER A 29 12.76 9.26 0.35
N LEU A 30 11.70 8.45 0.52
CA LEU A 30 10.40 8.72 -0.08
C LEU A 30 9.72 9.95 0.53
N THR A 31 9.85 10.14 1.85
CA THR A 31 9.33 11.32 2.55
C THR A 31 10.00 12.59 2.05
N PHE A 32 11.33 12.58 1.97
CA PHE A 32 12.13 13.68 1.43
C PHE A 32 11.78 13.96 -0.03
N CYS A 33 11.77 12.94 -0.89
CA CYS A 33 11.40 13.07 -2.29
C CYS A 33 9.98 13.65 -2.44
N GLY A 34 9.02 13.23 -1.62
CA GLY A 34 7.65 13.73 -1.64
C GLY A 34 7.52 15.23 -1.34
N MET A 35 8.48 15.84 -0.64
CA MET A 35 8.48 17.30 -0.42
C MET A 35 8.69 18.08 -1.71
N TYR A 36 9.43 17.52 -2.67
CA TYR A 36 9.85 18.18 -3.90
C TYR A 36 9.19 17.62 -5.16
N LEU A 37 8.82 16.34 -5.15
CA LEU A 37 8.19 15.63 -6.28
C LEU A 37 6.66 15.58 -6.11
N LYS A 38 6.03 16.74 -5.91
CA LYS A 38 4.58 16.83 -5.61
C LYS A 38 3.67 16.27 -6.71
N ASP A 39 4.13 16.31 -7.97
CA ASP A 39 3.38 15.83 -9.13
C ASP A 39 3.83 14.44 -9.61
N VAL A 40 4.63 13.72 -8.82
CA VAL A 40 5.05 12.35 -9.12
C VAL A 40 4.24 11.38 -8.29
N GLU A 41 3.64 10.40 -8.95
CA GLU A 41 3.02 9.28 -8.25
C GLU A 41 4.09 8.53 -7.43
N THR A 42 3.94 8.55 -6.11
CA THR A 42 4.72 7.77 -5.16
C THR A 42 3.99 6.46 -4.86
N ALA A 43 4.70 5.47 -4.31
CA ALA A 43 4.09 4.20 -3.90
C ALA A 43 2.91 4.37 -2.90
N PHE A 44 2.81 5.52 -2.22
CA PHE A 44 1.79 5.81 -1.22
C PHE A 44 0.54 6.52 -1.79
N ASN A 45 0.71 7.33 -2.84
CA ASN A 45 -0.40 8.09 -3.43
C ASN A 45 -0.96 7.45 -4.70
N ARG A 46 -0.29 6.42 -5.23
CA ARG A 46 -0.71 5.72 -6.44
C ARG A 46 -2.03 4.99 -6.18
N PRO A 47 -3.09 5.24 -6.96
CA PRO A 47 -4.35 4.51 -6.82
C PRO A 47 -4.10 3.02 -7.01
N GLN A 48 -4.84 2.20 -6.23
CA GLN A 48 -4.72 0.76 -6.30
C GLN A 48 -4.98 0.32 -7.76
N ARG A 49 -4.05 -0.44 -8.36
CA ARG A 49 -4.15 -0.86 -9.78
C ARG A 49 -5.46 -1.59 -10.09
N ASN A 50 -6.05 -2.22 -9.08
CA ASN A 50 -7.37 -2.82 -9.15
C ASN A 50 -8.32 -1.91 -8.36
N ASN A 51 -8.83 -0.87 -9.02
CA ASN A 51 -10.07 -0.25 -8.57
C ASN A 51 -11.19 -1.15 -9.10
N ASP A 52 -11.84 -1.93 -8.23
CA ASP A 52 -13.05 -2.72 -8.58
C ASP A 52 -14.27 -1.80 -8.79
N GLY A 53 -14.01 -0.61 -9.35
CA GLY A 53 -14.93 0.48 -9.53
C GLY A 53 -16.16 0.01 -10.28
N GLY A 54 -17.28 0.06 -9.58
CA GLY A 54 -18.61 -0.07 -10.17
C GLY A 54 -19.25 -1.45 -9.93
N MET A 55 -20.55 -1.39 -9.63
CA MET A 55 -21.44 -2.55 -9.70
C MET A 55 -21.32 -3.15 -11.10
N ARG A 56 -20.70 -4.33 -11.20
CA ARG A 56 -20.54 -5.06 -12.45
C ARG A 56 -21.94 -5.43 -12.95
N LYS A 57 -22.44 -4.76 -14.00
CA LYS A 57 -23.70 -5.15 -14.67
C LYS A 57 -23.41 -6.34 -15.58
N GLU A 58 -23.07 -7.48 -14.98
CA GLU A 58 -22.79 -8.72 -15.71
C GLU A 58 -24.09 -9.41 -16.11
N LYS A 59 -24.16 -9.82 -17.37
CA LYS A 59 -25.35 -10.45 -17.97
C LYS A 59 -25.55 -11.91 -17.52
N LEU A 60 -24.51 -12.53 -16.96
CA LEU A 60 -24.49 -13.92 -16.50
C LEU A 60 -24.00 -14.00 -15.05
N SER A 61 -24.76 -14.67 -14.19
CA SER A 61 -24.50 -14.75 -12.74
C SER A 61 -23.18 -15.41 -12.35
N VAL A 62 -22.62 -16.26 -13.23
CA VAL A 62 -21.33 -16.93 -12.98
C VAL A 62 -20.17 -15.92 -12.89
N PHE A 63 -20.31 -14.76 -13.54
CA PHE A 63 -19.33 -13.68 -13.46
C PHE A 63 -19.68 -12.64 -12.38
N ALA A 64 -20.87 -12.74 -11.77
CA ALA A 64 -21.36 -11.84 -10.72
C ALA A 64 -20.62 -11.92 -9.37
N GLN A 65 -19.49 -12.63 -9.29
CA GLN A 65 -18.61 -12.63 -8.12
C GLN A 65 -17.47 -11.60 -8.19
N SER A 66 -17.39 -10.69 -7.22
CA SER A 66 -16.17 -9.92 -6.95
C SER A 66 -15.29 -10.77 -6.05
N ALA A 67 -14.32 -11.46 -6.63
CA ALA A 67 -13.31 -12.11 -5.82
C ALA A 67 -12.30 -11.07 -5.34
N ARG A 68 -12.28 -10.79 -4.02
CA ARG A 68 -11.19 -10.04 -3.37
C ARG A 68 -10.07 -11.02 -2.97
N PRO A 69 -8.86 -10.93 -3.54
CA PRO A 69 -7.71 -11.65 -3.01
C PRO A 69 -7.17 -10.99 -1.73
N PHE A 70 -6.58 -11.80 -0.85
CA PHE A 70 -6.19 -11.46 0.52
C PHE A 70 -5.34 -10.18 0.67
N GLY A 71 -5.83 -9.28 1.54
CA GLY A 71 -5.22 -8.04 2.04
C GLY A 71 -6.29 -7.27 2.82
N ASP A 72 -6.00 -6.91 4.08
CA ASP A 72 -6.98 -6.34 5.03
C ASP A 72 -7.49 -4.95 4.57
N PRO A 73 -8.81 -4.69 4.49
CA PRO A 73 -9.33 -3.38 4.12
C PRO A 73 -9.29 -2.44 5.33
N GLY A 74 -8.16 -1.75 5.48
CA GLY A 74 -8.06 -0.59 6.38
C GLY A 74 -9.00 0.52 5.93
N GLN A 75 -9.76 1.05 6.89
CA GLN A 75 -10.83 2.03 6.80
C GLN A 75 -10.51 3.22 5.88
N GLU A 76 -11.35 3.43 4.87
CA GLU A 76 -11.48 4.70 4.15
C GLU A 76 -12.35 5.62 5.01
N GLU A 77 -11.68 6.54 5.73
CA GLU A 77 -12.32 7.61 6.50
C GLU A 77 -12.94 8.63 5.54
N SER A 78 -14.26 8.57 5.38
CA SER A 78 -15.05 9.62 4.75
C SER A 78 -14.97 10.89 5.60
N ARG A 79 -14.22 11.88 5.12
CA ARG A 79 -14.43 13.27 5.50
C ARG A 79 -15.65 13.79 4.75
N GLU A 80 -16.74 13.99 5.48
CA GLU A 80 -17.58 15.20 5.40
C GLU A 80 -18.18 15.50 6.78
#